data_AF-A0A090VUT3-F1
#
_entry.id   AF-A0A090VUT3-F1
#
_cell.length_a   1.000
_cell.length_b   1.000
_cell.length_c   1.000
_cell.angle_alpha   90.00
_cell.angle_beta   90.00
_cell.angle_gamma   90.00
#
_symmetry.space_group_name_H-M   'P 1'
#
loop_
_entity.id
_entity.type
_entity.pdbx_description
1 polymer ?
#
loop_
_entity_poly.entity_id
_entity_poly.type
_entity_poly.pdbx_seq_one_letter_code
_entity_poly.pdbx_strand_id
1 'polypeptide(L)'
;MKKNLLLLLGVAVMFFSCQNESTEAEEQQQTAIEAEIAAEADILTSEIEVAGIDEGDDALQMNAESEILVKRPSKNSGLTFSTASKSQSTQCEADIEGLVASLPETVSVNINSKPGDNAYFNIDILDTNLAATNVPAWCIDVDLGLGVEGPLDFSVYSSYDVPEGKYENPQNFDLVNWILNQDYVGKESASGGTYTFGQVQWAIWELLDDRNCISCTFLTNPTGEWRNDPTNITKGQEIVDAAQANGEGFVPGCGELLGVVLDPAGKQPIMIGKEVPAKEEECDDCKGDVDQLTMKFDWHRAKRVRIYQKKENTCWGAKVFDKVLQPGEEFSIEGVNHDGSFGKYVYIYIDNCYYTKIKLTAT
;
A
#
# COMPACT_ATOMS: atom_id res chain seq x y z
N MET A 1 25.03 -44.94 84.76
CA MET A 1 24.13 -44.13 85.62
C MET A 1 24.50 -42.65 85.48
N LYS A 2 23.48 -41.78 85.50
CA LYS A 2 23.51 -40.29 85.42
C LYS A 2 23.77 -39.75 84.01
N LYS A 3 22.69 -39.42 83.30
CA LYS A 3 21.97 -38.12 83.25
C LYS A 3 22.72 -37.12 82.37
N ASN A 4 22.36 -37.06 81.08
CA ASN A 4 22.64 -35.90 80.25
C ASN A 4 21.36 -35.13 79.96
N LEU A 5 21.52 -33.85 80.23
CA LEU A 5 20.60 -32.73 80.32
C LEU A 5 20.06 -32.37 78.93
N LEU A 6 18.73 -32.28 78.82
CA LEU A 6 18.05 -31.63 77.70
C LEU A 6 18.44 -30.15 77.67
N LEU A 7 18.84 -29.66 76.50
CA LEU A 7 18.86 -28.23 76.20
C LEU A 7 18.09 -28.00 74.90
N LEU A 8 16.94 -27.34 75.04
CA LEU A 8 16.09 -26.83 73.97
C LEU A 8 16.86 -25.79 73.15
N LEU A 9 16.85 -25.94 71.83
CA LEU A 9 17.21 -24.90 70.88
C LEU A 9 16.13 -24.86 69.81
N GLY A 10 15.23 -23.88 69.95
CA GLY A 10 14.31 -23.47 68.92
C GLY A 10 15.03 -22.59 67.90
N VAL A 11 14.79 -22.85 66.62
CA VAL A 11 15.10 -21.92 65.53
C VAL A 11 13.83 -21.77 64.70
N ALA A 12 13.49 -20.50 64.51
CA ALA A 12 12.29 -19.98 63.89
C ALA A 12 12.26 -20.23 62.37
N VAL A 13 11.09 -20.61 61.85
CA VAL A 13 10.73 -20.47 60.44
C VAL A 13 9.83 -19.26 60.33
N MET A 14 10.30 -18.22 59.65
CA MET A 14 9.48 -17.05 59.32
C MET A 14 8.43 -17.46 58.27
N PHE A 15 7.15 -17.27 58.61
CA PHE A 15 6.08 -17.16 57.62
C PHE A 15 6.04 -15.70 57.15
N PHE A 16 6.43 -15.45 55.90
CA PHE A 16 6.02 -14.24 55.20
C PHE A 16 4.65 -14.51 54.58
N SER A 17 3.63 -13.85 55.12
CA SER A 17 2.35 -13.62 54.46
C SER A 17 2.58 -12.66 53.30
N CYS A 18 2.19 -13.03 52.07
CA CYS A 18 1.91 -12.05 51.03
C CYS A 18 0.39 -12.01 50.82
N GLN A 19 -0.14 -10.83 51.11
CA GLN A 19 -1.49 -10.40 50.80
C GLN A 19 -1.72 -10.43 49.29
N ASN A 20 -2.96 -10.75 48.93
CA ASN A 20 -3.49 -10.73 47.58
C ASN A 20 -3.72 -9.26 47.18
N GLU A 21 -2.97 -8.76 46.21
CA GLU A 21 -3.19 -7.46 45.57
C GLU A 21 -3.32 -7.76 44.07
N SER A 22 -4.54 -8.08 43.63
CA SER A 22 -4.87 -8.23 42.21
C SER A 22 -4.97 -6.84 41.60
N THR A 23 -4.15 -6.55 40.60
CA THR A 23 -4.11 -5.27 39.92
C THR A 23 -5.31 -5.10 38.98
N GLU A 24 -5.89 -3.90 38.92
CA GLU A 24 -7.05 -3.51 38.10
C GLU A 24 -6.91 -3.85 36.60
N ALA A 25 -5.69 -4.09 36.12
CA ALA A 25 -5.40 -4.52 34.74
C ALA A 25 -5.85 -5.97 34.45
N GLU A 26 -5.81 -6.88 35.44
CA GLU A 26 -6.24 -8.27 35.25
C GLU A 26 -7.77 -8.37 35.23
N GLU A 27 -8.47 -7.56 36.03
CA GLU A 27 -9.94 -7.49 36.00
C GLU A 27 -10.46 -6.87 34.69
N GLN A 28 -9.79 -5.86 34.14
CA GLN A 28 -10.13 -5.27 32.84
C GLN A 28 -9.90 -6.23 31.66
N GLN A 29 -8.83 -7.03 31.72
CA GLN A 29 -8.56 -8.03 30.68
C GLN A 29 -9.56 -9.19 30.73
N GLN A 30 -9.98 -9.59 31.94
CA GLN A 30 -10.98 -10.64 32.12
C GLN A 30 -12.39 -10.17 31.71
N THR A 31 -12.76 -8.91 31.97
CA THR A 31 -14.03 -8.34 31.48
C THR A 31 -14.06 -8.14 29.97
N ALA A 32 -12.93 -7.81 29.34
CA ALA A 32 -12.84 -7.75 27.87
C ALA A 32 -13.00 -9.14 27.22
N ILE A 33 -12.39 -10.17 27.81
CA ILE A 33 -12.54 -11.56 27.34
C ILE A 33 -13.97 -12.06 27.54
N GLU A 34 -14.62 -11.74 28.67
CA GLU A 34 -16.01 -12.12 28.91
C GLU A 34 -16.99 -11.38 27.99
N ALA A 35 -16.72 -10.11 27.66
CA ALA A 35 -17.50 -9.35 26.67
C ALA A 35 -17.31 -9.90 25.24
N GLU A 36 -16.10 -10.35 24.90
CA GLU A 36 -15.80 -10.97 23.59
C GLU A 36 -16.47 -12.36 23.47
N ILE A 37 -16.46 -13.17 24.53
CA ILE A 37 -17.20 -14.45 24.59
C ILE A 37 -18.71 -14.23 24.49
N ALA A 38 -19.23 -13.16 25.11
CA ALA A 38 -20.63 -12.81 25.01
C ALA A 38 -21.02 -12.33 23.60
N ALA A 39 -20.15 -11.58 22.91
CA ALA A 39 -20.37 -11.18 21.52
C ALA A 39 -20.25 -12.36 20.53
N GLU A 40 -19.30 -13.28 20.75
CA GLU A 40 -19.20 -14.52 19.99
C GLU A 40 -20.42 -15.42 20.21
N ALA A 41 -20.98 -15.45 21.43
CA ALA A 41 -22.21 -16.16 21.72
C ALA A 41 -23.43 -15.49 21.09
N ASP A 42 -23.54 -14.16 21.09
CA ASP A 42 -24.69 -13.42 20.53
C ASP A 42 -24.77 -13.56 18.99
N ILE A 43 -23.62 -13.65 18.30
CA ILE A 43 -23.55 -14.02 16.87
C ILE A 43 -23.93 -15.49 16.64
N LEU A 44 -23.73 -16.38 17.64
CA LEU A 44 -24.06 -17.81 17.56
C LEU A 44 -25.48 -18.16 18.04
N THR A 45 -26.12 -17.30 18.85
CA THR A 45 -27.41 -17.56 19.50
C THR A 45 -28.54 -16.67 19.01
N SER A 46 -28.32 -15.78 18.03
CA SER A 46 -29.44 -15.30 17.22
C SER A 46 -30.10 -16.53 16.63
N GLU A 47 -31.27 -16.87 17.16
CA GLU A 47 -32.08 -18.00 16.75
C GLU A 47 -32.03 -18.08 15.23
N ILE A 48 -31.45 -19.16 14.71
CA ILE A 48 -31.62 -19.55 13.32
C ILE A 48 -33.09 -19.98 13.23
N GLU A 49 -33.99 -18.99 13.24
CA GLU A 49 -35.10 -19.04 12.32
C GLU A 49 -34.47 -19.28 10.96
N VAL A 50 -34.81 -20.44 10.41
CA VAL A 50 -34.60 -20.79 9.03
C VAL A 50 -35.38 -19.76 8.20
N ALA A 51 -34.77 -18.59 8.01
CA ALA A 51 -35.27 -17.50 7.22
C ALA A 51 -34.33 -17.36 6.02
N GLY A 52 -34.69 -18.05 4.94
CA GLY A 52 -34.09 -17.84 3.64
C GLY A 52 -33.04 -18.86 3.20
N ILE A 53 -33.30 -20.16 3.39
CA ILE A 53 -33.00 -21.05 2.26
C ILE A 53 -33.96 -20.59 1.16
N ASP A 54 -33.47 -19.78 0.23
CA ASP A 54 -34.20 -19.56 -1.02
C ASP A 54 -34.42 -20.95 -1.64
N GLU A 55 -35.69 -21.40 -1.63
CA GLU A 55 -36.13 -22.75 -2.00
C GLU A 55 -35.99 -23.03 -3.52
N GLY A 56 -34.99 -22.43 -4.18
CA GLY A 56 -34.71 -22.58 -5.61
C GLY A 56 -33.32 -23.11 -5.95
N ASP A 57 -32.39 -23.22 -4.99
CA ASP A 57 -31.03 -23.72 -5.24
C ASP A 57 -30.78 -24.99 -4.42
N ASP A 58 -30.65 -26.14 -5.10
CA ASP A 58 -30.29 -27.44 -4.49
C ASP A 58 -29.21 -27.29 -3.40
N ALA A 59 -29.58 -27.50 -2.13
CA ALA A 59 -28.67 -27.40 -1.00
C ALA A 59 -27.46 -28.34 -1.18
N LEU A 60 -26.26 -27.83 -0.89
CA LEU A 60 -25.02 -28.60 -0.92
C LEU A 60 -25.11 -29.74 0.11
N GLN A 61 -25.02 -30.98 -0.34
CA GLN A 61 -25.02 -32.17 0.50
C GLN A 61 -23.58 -32.63 0.74
N MET A 62 -23.29 -33.09 1.96
CA MET A 62 -21.97 -33.62 2.34
C MET A 62 -22.05 -35.13 2.54
N ASN A 63 -21.08 -35.87 2.01
CA ASN A 63 -20.89 -37.28 2.30
C ASN A 63 -19.43 -37.55 2.71
N ALA A 64 -19.10 -38.82 2.96
CA ALA A 64 -17.74 -39.21 3.34
C ALA A 64 -16.69 -38.83 2.28
N GLU A 65 -17.04 -38.77 1.00
CA GLU A 65 -16.14 -38.34 -0.08
C GLU A 65 -15.95 -36.83 -0.10
N SER A 66 -16.95 -36.05 0.34
CA SER A 66 -16.85 -34.59 0.42
C SER A 66 -15.76 -34.13 1.38
N GLU A 67 -15.40 -34.95 2.38
CA GLU A 67 -14.32 -34.64 3.33
C GLU A 67 -12.91 -34.97 2.82
N ILE A 68 -12.79 -35.52 1.61
CA ILE A 68 -11.50 -35.75 0.97
C ILE A 68 -11.12 -34.50 0.17
N LEU A 69 -9.99 -33.88 0.52
CA LEU A 69 -9.47 -32.74 -0.23
C LEU A 69 -9.16 -33.19 -1.66
N VAL A 70 -9.86 -32.59 -2.63
CA VAL A 70 -9.66 -32.89 -4.05
C VAL A 70 -8.34 -32.26 -4.49
N LYS A 71 -7.44 -33.09 -5.04
CA LYS A 71 -6.21 -32.62 -5.69
C LYS A 71 -6.42 -32.69 -7.19
N ARG A 72 -6.31 -31.56 -7.88
CA ARG A 72 -6.31 -31.54 -9.36
C ARG A 72 -5.12 -32.37 -9.86
N PRO A 73 -5.29 -33.30 -10.80
CA PRO A 73 -4.17 -33.92 -11.48
C PRO A 73 -3.43 -32.82 -12.25
N SER A 74 -2.19 -32.53 -11.87
CA SER A 74 -1.31 -31.70 -12.69
C SER A 74 -1.24 -32.32 -14.09
N LYS A 75 -1.71 -31.60 -15.11
CA LYS A 75 -1.32 -31.87 -16.49
C LYS A 75 0.15 -31.48 -16.61
N ASN A 76 1.05 -32.35 -16.16
CA ASN A 76 2.46 -32.29 -16.48
C ASN A 76 2.64 -32.64 -17.97
N SER A 77 2.36 -31.68 -18.85
CA SER A 77 3.06 -31.59 -20.13
C SER A 77 4.37 -30.88 -19.81
N GLY A 78 5.48 -31.63 -19.88
CA GLY A 78 6.82 -31.11 -19.60
C GLY A 78 7.12 -29.89 -20.45
N LEU A 79 7.00 -28.72 -19.84
CA LEU A 79 7.67 -27.51 -20.28
C LEU A 79 8.94 -27.41 -19.46
N THR A 80 10.04 -27.77 -20.11
CA THR A 80 11.38 -27.41 -19.69
C THR A 80 11.40 -25.92 -19.35
N PHE A 81 11.74 -25.58 -18.10
CA PHE A 81 12.16 -24.24 -17.71
C PHE A 81 13.48 -23.94 -18.41
N SER A 82 13.37 -23.54 -19.68
CA SER A 82 14.31 -22.58 -20.25
C SER A 82 14.13 -21.33 -19.42
N THR A 83 15.21 -20.87 -18.80
CA THR A 83 15.39 -19.50 -18.35
C THR A 83 15.08 -18.56 -19.51
N ALA A 84 13.79 -18.25 -19.69
CA ALA A 84 13.35 -17.19 -20.56
C ALA A 84 13.63 -15.91 -19.79
N SER A 85 14.67 -15.22 -20.26
CA SER A 85 14.78 -13.76 -20.17
C SER A 85 13.40 -13.14 -20.11
N LYS A 86 13.21 -12.18 -19.20
CA LYS A 86 12.11 -11.22 -19.21
C LYS A 86 11.76 -10.90 -20.67
N SER A 87 10.70 -11.53 -21.16
CA SER A 87 10.14 -11.25 -22.46
C SER A 87 9.48 -9.90 -22.29
N GLN A 88 10.19 -8.84 -22.68
CA GLN A 88 9.59 -7.56 -23.01
C GLN A 88 8.56 -7.82 -24.10
N SER A 89 7.28 -7.95 -23.73
CA SER A 89 6.17 -7.28 -24.38
C SER A 89 4.84 -7.67 -23.72
N THR A 90 4.22 -6.72 -23.03
CA THR A 90 2.78 -6.44 -23.10
C THR A 90 2.64 -4.96 -22.72
N GLN A 91 2.06 -4.14 -23.59
CA GLN A 91 1.88 -2.71 -23.39
C GLN A 91 1.15 -2.50 -22.07
N CYS A 92 1.79 -1.85 -21.10
CA CYS A 92 1.03 -1.22 -20.04
C CYS A 92 0.47 0.08 -20.63
N GLU A 93 -0.83 0.29 -20.53
CA GLU A 93 -1.44 1.58 -20.85
C GLU A 93 -1.45 2.41 -19.56
N ALA A 94 -0.95 3.64 -19.60
CA ALA A 94 -0.86 4.49 -18.42
C ALA A 94 -2.23 5.10 -18.08
N ASP A 95 -2.63 5.04 -16.81
CA ASP A 95 -3.90 5.61 -16.33
C ASP A 95 -3.73 6.99 -15.72
N ILE A 96 -3.34 7.95 -16.55
CA ILE A 96 -3.18 9.34 -16.12
C ILE A 96 -4.54 9.93 -15.75
N GLU A 97 -5.59 9.65 -16.52
CA GLU A 97 -6.93 10.18 -16.26
C GLU A 97 -7.49 9.66 -14.92
N GLY A 98 -7.37 8.36 -14.64
CA GLY A 98 -7.77 7.78 -13.36
C GLY A 98 -6.94 8.31 -12.19
N LEU A 99 -5.61 8.49 -12.37
CA LEU A 99 -4.77 9.12 -11.36
C LEU A 99 -5.24 10.54 -11.05
N VAL A 100 -5.42 11.38 -12.08
CA VAL A 100 -5.87 12.78 -11.93
C VAL A 100 -7.26 12.86 -11.28
N ALA A 101 -8.19 12.00 -11.70
CA ALA A 101 -9.52 11.93 -11.10
C ALA A 101 -9.51 11.46 -9.64
N SER A 102 -8.49 10.70 -9.23
CA SER A 102 -8.33 10.24 -7.85
C SER A 102 -7.67 11.28 -6.94
N LEU A 103 -7.10 12.37 -7.47
CA LEU A 103 -6.45 13.38 -6.64
C LEU A 103 -7.50 14.05 -5.73
N PRO A 104 -7.22 14.19 -4.42
CA PRO A 104 -8.11 14.92 -3.52
C PRO A 104 -8.06 16.42 -3.86
N GLU A 105 -9.09 17.20 -3.53
CA GLU A 105 -9.04 18.65 -3.74
C GLU A 105 -8.01 19.35 -2.85
N THR A 106 -7.84 18.85 -1.62
CA THR A 106 -6.93 19.39 -0.62
C THR A 106 -6.26 18.29 0.20
N VAL A 107 -5.06 18.56 0.71
CA VAL A 107 -4.34 17.70 1.66
C VAL A 107 -3.72 18.51 2.80
N SER A 108 -3.55 17.87 3.95
CA SER A 108 -2.80 18.43 5.09
C SER A 108 -1.39 17.88 5.13
N VAL A 109 -0.39 18.76 5.20
CA VAL A 109 1.04 18.39 5.03
C VAL A 109 1.91 18.95 6.14
N ASN A 110 2.75 18.08 6.70
CA ASN A 110 3.88 18.45 7.57
C ASN A 110 5.18 18.52 6.77
N ILE A 111 6.01 19.51 7.08
CA ILE A 111 7.34 19.68 6.47
C ILE A 111 8.37 19.15 7.47
N ASN A 112 8.97 18.01 7.15
CA ASN A 112 9.88 17.31 8.07
C ASN A 112 11.28 17.91 8.02
N SER A 113 11.75 18.21 6.82
CA SER A 113 13.10 18.73 6.59
C SER A 113 13.20 19.61 5.35
N LYS A 114 14.08 20.61 5.45
CA LYS A 114 14.54 21.49 4.36
C LYS A 114 16.03 21.78 4.61
N PRO A 115 16.98 21.20 3.86
CA PRO A 115 16.79 20.29 2.73
C PRO A 115 16.28 18.91 3.15
N GLY A 116 15.67 18.21 2.20
CA GLY A 116 15.42 16.77 2.28
C GLY A 116 16.68 15.93 2.03
N ASP A 117 16.52 14.61 1.93
CA ASP A 117 17.65 13.69 1.74
C ASP A 117 18.24 13.81 0.33
N ASN A 118 17.37 13.67 -0.68
CA ASN A 118 17.69 13.75 -2.12
C ASN A 118 16.67 14.63 -2.88
N ALA A 119 15.97 15.50 -2.16
CA ALA A 119 15.00 16.44 -2.68
C ALA A 119 15.06 17.75 -1.87
N TYR A 120 14.37 18.78 -2.33
CA TYR A 120 14.41 20.08 -1.66
C TYR A 120 13.70 20.08 -0.29
N PHE A 121 12.66 19.26 -0.16
CA PHE A 121 12.01 18.93 1.11
C PHE A 121 11.81 17.43 1.24
N ASN A 122 11.71 16.95 2.48
CA ASN A 122 10.92 15.76 2.79
C ASN A 122 9.66 16.20 3.55
N ILE A 123 8.50 15.67 3.17
CA ILE A 123 7.21 16.02 3.75
C ILE A 123 6.44 14.78 4.19
N ASP A 124 5.48 14.95 5.10
CA ASP A 124 4.46 13.95 5.40
C ASP A 124 3.09 14.49 4.95
N ILE A 125 2.40 13.72 4.11
CA ILE A 125 0.99 13.96 3.75
C ILE A 125 0.16 13.17 4.75
N LEU A 126 -0.69 13.87 5.51
CA LEU A 126 -1.31 13.33 6.72
C LEU A 126 -2.64 12.63 6.46
N ASP A 127 -3.29 12.94 5.35
CA ASP A 127 -4.64 12.52 5.04
C ASP A 127 -4.83 12.17 3.56
N THR A 128 -6.04 11.71 3.23
CA THR A 128 -6.48 11.29 1.89
C THR A 128 -5.77 10.03 1.35
N ASN A 129 -6.03 9.69 0.09
CA ASN A 129 -5.34 8.64 -0.66
C ASN A 129 -3.89 9.00 -1.04
N LEU A 130 -3.47 10.25 -0.81
CA LEU A 130 -2.08 10.68 -0.97
C LEU A 130 -1.25 10.53 0.32
N ALA A 131 -1.85 10.12 1.44
CA ALA A 131 -1.16 9.99 2.72
C ALA A 131 0.09 9.11 2.61
N ALA A 132 1.22 9.68 2.98
CA ALA A 132 2.54 9.04 2.93
C ALA A 132 3.53 9.82 3.78
N THR A 133 4.55 9.14 4.28
CA THR A 133 5.62 9.76 5.08
C THR A 133 6.91 9.88 4.28
N ASN A 134 7.71 10.89 4.63
CA ASN A 134 9.03 11.16 4.03
C ASN A 134 8.99 11.26 2.49
N VAL A 135 7.94 11.88 1.95
CA VAL A 135 7.75 12.08 0.52
C VAL A 135 8.75 13.15 0.03
N PRO A 136 9.57 12.87 -1.00
CA PRO A 136 10.45 13.86 -1.60
C PRO A 136 9.62 14.92 -2.33
N ALA A 137 9.89 16.19 -2.06
CA ALA A 137 9.20 17.30 -2.71
C ALA A 137 10.17 18.38 -3.22
N TRP A 138 9.77 19.04 -4.30
CA TRP A 138 10.50 20.08 -5.00
C TRP A 138 9.80 21.42 -4.84
N CYS A 139 10.57 22.49 -4.67
CA CYS A 139 10.06 23.85 -4.77
C CYS A 139 9.78 24.19 -6.24
N ILE A 140 8.65 24.83 -6.53
CA ILE A 140 8.30 25.24 -7.90
C ILE A 140 8.06 26.74 -8.07
N ASP A 141 8.36 27.53 -7.03
CA ASP A 141 8.27 29.00 -7.02
C ASP A 141 9.35 29.54 -6.07
N VAL A 142 10.30 30.27 -6.62
CA VAL A 142 11.49 30.80 -5.93
C VAL A 142 11.17 32.05 -5.10
N ASP A 143 10.06 32.72 -5.39
CA ASP A 143 9.69 34.02 -4.81
C ASP A 143 9.03 33.91 -3.45
N LEU A 144 8.35 32.79 -3.24
CA LEU A 144 7.61 32.54 -2.01
C LEU A 144 8.42 31.67 -1.04
N GLY A 145 8.20 31.95 0.24
CA GLY A 145 8.68 31.12 1.34
C GLY A 145 7.52 30.31 1.93
N LEU A 146 7.78 29.05 2.26
CA LEU A 146 6.79 28.21 2.93
C LEU A 146 6.49 28.68 4.38
N GLY A 147 7.50 29.30 5.02
CA GLY A 147 7.53 29.53 6.46
C GLY A 147 7.68 28.22 7.24
N VAL A 148 7.91 28.29 8.56
CA VAL A 148 7.94 27.10 9.43
C VAL A 148 6.65 27.00 10.25
N GLU A 149 6.35 25.75 10.62
CA GLU A 149 5.19 25.23 11.37
C GLU A 149 3.98 24.84 10.50
N GLY A 150 4.03 23.59 10.05
CA GLY A 150 2.85 22.83 9.64
C GLY A 150 2.17 22.14 10.84
N PRO A 151 1.04 21.45 10.60
CA PRO A 151 0.51 21.13 9.28
C PRO A 151 -0.08 22.33 8.53
N LEU A 152 0.12 22.36 7.22
CA LEU A 152 -0.48 23.35 6.32
C LEU A 152 -1.41 22.63 5.34
N ASP A 153 -2.50 23.30 4.97
CA ASP A 153 -3.41 22.79 3.95
C ASP A 153 -2.96 23.27 2.56
N PHE A 154 -2.97 22.35 1.61
CA PHE A 154 -2.58 22.59 0.21
C PHE A 154 -3.74 22.22 -0.71
N SER A 155 -4.02 23.06 -1.69
CA SER A 155 -4.80 22.66 -2.86
C SER A 155 -3.95 21.75 -3.75
N VAL A 156 -4.57 20.72 -4.33
CA VAL A 156 -3.85 19.70 -5.12
C VAL A 156 -4.23 19.82 -6.58
N TYR A 157 -3.22 19.79 -7.44
CA TYR A 157 -3.37 19.85 -8.89
C TYR A 157 -2.48 18.81 -9.57
N SER A 158 -2.91 18.35 -10.73
CA SER A 158 -2.00 17.70 -11.68
C SER A 158 -1.08 18.76 -12.28
N SER A 159 0.18 18.43 -12.55
CA SER A 159 1.09 19.29 -13.33
C SER A 159 0.57 19.63 -14.74
N TYR A 160 -0.39 18.86 -15.27
CA TYR A 160 -1.07 19.16 -16.54
C TYR A 160 -2.32 20.04 -16.41
N ASP A 161 -2.80 20.29 -15.20
CA ASP A 161 -4.03 21.06 -14.94
C ASP A 161 -3.85 21.96 -13.71
N VAL A 162 -2.87 22.86 -13.82
CA VAL A 162 -2.58 23.89 -12.82
C VAL A 162 -3.43 25.15 -13.07
N PRO A 163 -3.76 25.96 -12.03
CA PRO A 163 -4.53 27.18 -12.22
C PRO A 163 -3.87 28.18 -13.18
N GLU A 164 -4.65 28.74 -14.11
CA GLU A 164 -4.18 29.72 -15.07
C GLU A 164 -3.61 30.97 -14.38
N GLY A 165 -2.43 31.43 -14.83
CA GLY A 165 -1.78 32.62 -14.31
C GLY A 165 -1.22 32.49 -12.90
N LYS A 166 -1.19 31.27 -12.34
CA LYS A 166 -0.60 31.01 -11.01
C LYS A 166 0.91 30.81 -11.04
N TYR A 167 1.43 30.28 -12.15
CA TYR A 167 2.85 30.01 -12.37
C TYR A 167 3.34 30.81 -13.58
N GLU A 168 4.61 31.19 -13.59
CA GLU A 168 5.24 32.06 -14.60
C GLU A 168 5.43 31.32 -15.93
N ASN A 169 5.91 30.07 -15.89
CA ASN A 169 6.16 29.24 -17.06
C ASN A 169 5.44 27.87 -16.98
N PRO A 170 4.11 27.83 -16.88
CA PRO A 170 3.37 26.57 -16.71
C PRO A 170 3.48 25.64 -17.92
N GLN A 171 3.84 26.17 -19.11
CA GLN A 171 4.08 25.35 -20.29
C GLN A 171 5.26 24.39 -20.16
N ASN A 172 6.16 24.59 -19.18
CA ASN A 172 7.36 23.77 -18.98
C ASN A 172 7.16 22.64 -17.95
N PHE A 173 5.94 22.39 -17.48
CA PHE A 173 5.67 21.33 -16.52
C PHE A 173 5.93 19.91 -17.08
N ASP A 174 5.79 19.72 -18.39
CA ASP A 174 6.19 18.50 -19.10
C ASP A 174 7.71 18.25 -19.02
N LEU A 175 8.53 19.30 -19.17
CA LEU A 175 9.98 19.24 -19.01
C LEU A 175 10.35 18.82 -17.58
N VAL A 176 9.63 19.34 -16.58
CA VAL A 176 9.84 18.96 -15.18
C VAL A 176 9.39 17.52 -14.91
N ASN A 177 8.25 17.08 -15.46
CA ASN A 177 7.84 15.68 -15.40
C ASN A 177 8.91 14.76 -16.00
N TRP A 178 9.54 15.15 -17.11
CA TRP A 178 10.65 14.41 -17.68
C TRP A 178 11.85 14.32 -16.72
N ILE A 179 12.23 15.44 -16.08
CA ILE A 179 13.33 15.50 -15.08
C ILE A 179 13.08 14.54 -13.91
N LEU A 180 11.86 14.48 -13.38
CA LEU A 180 11.51 13.59 -12.27
C LEU A 180 11.77 12.12 -12.59
N ASN A 181 11.68 11.75 -13.86
CA ASN A 181 11.87 10.38 -14.36
C ASN A 181 13.31 10.05 -14.77
N GLN A 182 14.25 11.00 -14.61
CA GLN A 182 15.65 10.79 -14.98
C GLN A 182 16.54 10.33 -13.85
N ASP A 183 16.08 10.26 -12.59
CA ASP A 183 16.88 9.80 -11.44
C ASP A 183 18.28 10.47 -11.38
N TYR A 184 18.33 11.80 -11.51
CA TYR A 184 19.61 12.51 -11.67
C TYR A 184 20.53 12.40 -10.45
N VAL A 185 19.99 12.41 -9.23
CA VAL A 185 20.77 12.51 -8.00
C VAL A 185 21.72 11.31 -7.88
N GLY A 186 23.03 11.57 -7.84
CA GLY A 186 24.06 10.55 -7.81
C GLY A 186 24.56 10.06 -9.17
N LYS A 187 23.89 10.39 -10.29
CA LYS A 187 24.40 10.09 -11.64
C LYS A 187 25.60 10.95 -12.00
N GLU A 188 26.47 10.42 -12.86
CA GLU A 188 27.63 11.15 -13.38
C GLU A 188 27.18 12.30 -14.29
N SER A 189 27.80 13.47 -14.09
CA SER A 189 27.61 14.65 -14.92
C SER A 189 28.60 14.66 -16.09
N ALA A 190 28.19 15.21 -17.23
CA ALA A 190 29.04 15.33 -18.41
C ALA A 190 30.25 16.25 -18.16
N SER A 191 30.10 17.27 -17.30
CA SER A 191 31.18 18.14 -16.82
C SER A 191 31.98 17.58 -15.63
N GLY A 192 31.65 16.37 -15.16
CA GLY A 192 32.42 15.61 -14.18
C GLY A 192 31.87 15.67 -12.74
N GLY A 193 32.19 14.64 -11.96
CA GLY A 193 31.56 14.39 -10.65
C GLY A 193 30.11 13.94 -10.82
N THR A 194 29.32 14.00 -9.74
CA THR A 194 27.91 13.58 -9.77
C THR A 194 26.96 14.78 -9.67
N TYR A 195 25.71 14.58 -10.09
CA TYR A 195 24.61 15.50 -9.75
C TYR A 195 24.14 15.28 -8.31
N THR A 196 23.63 16.35 -7.72
CA THR A 196 22.98 16.38 -6.41
C THR A 196 21.57 16.94 -6.57
N PHE A 197 20.72 16.78 -5.56
CA PHE A 197 19.37 17.34 -5.57
C PHE A 197 19.35 18.86 -5.79
N GLY A 198 20.43 19.56 -5.41
CA GLY A 198 20.56 21.00 -5.62
C GLY A 198 20.57 21.40 -7.09
N GLN A 199 21.28 20.64 -7.94
CA GLN A 199 21.27 20.86 -9.38
C GLN A 199 19.89 20.57 -9.98
N VAL A 200 19.21 19.52 -9.49
CA VAL A 200 17.84 19.19 -9.93
C VAL A 200 16.88 20.31 -9.56
N GLN A 201 16.90 20.78 -8.32
CA GLN A 201 16.05 21.90 -7.87
C GLN A 201 16.37 23.21 -8.63
N TRP A 202 17.65 23.50 -8.88
CA TRP A 202 18.05 24.66 -9.68
C TRP A 202 17.49 24.60 -11.11
N ALA A 203 17.51 23.41 -11.73
CA ALA A 203 16.96 23.21 -13.06
C ALA A 203 15.44 23.36 -13.10
N ILE A 204 14.73 22.87 -12.07
CA ILE A 204 13.28 23.06 -11.93
C ILE A 204 12.92 24.55 -11.88
N TRP A 205 13.66 25.36 -11.11
CA TRP A 205 13.43 26.81 -11.07
C TRP A 205 13.73 27.50 -12.40
N GLU A 206 14.83 27.13 -13.08
CA GLU A 206 15.14 27.68 -14.40
C GLU A 206 14.02 27.45 -15.42
N LEU A 207 13.28 26.35 -15.27
CA LEU A 207 12.19 25.98 -16.18
C LEU A 207 10.86 26.62 -15.81
N LEU A 208 10.49 26.65 -14.53
CA LEU A 208 9.13 27.04 -14.13
C LEU A 208 8.97 28.51 -13.75
N ASP A 209 10.06 29.18 -13.41
CA ASP A 209 10.04 30.50 -12.78
C ASP A 209 10.67 31.59 -13.67
N ASP A 210 10.36 32.85 -13.41
CA ASP A 210 11.00 34.00 -14.07
C ASP A 210 12.36 34.36 -13.46
N ARG A 211 12.64 33.81 -12.28
CA ARG A 211 13.89 33.98 -11.55
C ARG A 211 14.42 32.64 -11.10
N ASN A 212 15.75 32.55 -11.13
CA ASN A 212 16.44 31.42 -10.55
C ASN A 212 17.37 31.91 -9.44
N CYS A 213 17.42 31.15 -8.36
CA CYS A 213 18.49 31.27 -7.38
C CYS A 213 18.54 32.69 -6.75
N ILE A 214 17.41 33.26 -6.33
CA ILE A 214 17.36 34.56 -5.62
C ILE A 214 18.09 34.46 -4.27
N SER A 215 17.78 33.42 -3.49
CA SER A 215 18.45 33.15 -2.21
C SER A 215 19.42 31.96 -2.29
N CYS A 216 19.26 31.08 -3.28
CA CYS A 216 20.02 29.82 -3.46
C CYS A 216 20.28 29.00 -2.17
N THR A 217 19.42 29.11 -1.18
CA THR A 217 19.58 28.44 0.12
C THR A 217 19.07 27.01 0.02
N PHE A 218 19.75 26.09 0.72
CA PHE A 218 19.37 24.69 0.86
C PHE A 218 19.47 23.85 -0.42
N LEU A 219 20.37 24.20 -1.35
CA LEU A 219 20.67 23.39 -2.54
C LEU A 219 21.93 22.51 -2.37
N THR A 220 22.47 22.33 -1.16
CA THR A 220 23.62 21.44 -0.94
C THR A 220 23.43 20.60 0.33
N ASN A 221 23.93 19.36 0.31
CA ASN A 221 23.92 18.42 1.44
C ASN A 221 25.37 18.05 1.85
N PRO A 222 25.75 18.10 3.14
CA PRO A 222 24.96 18.64 4.25
C PRO A 222 24.71 20.14 4.06
N THR A 223 23.55 20.60 4.55
CA THR A 223 23.05 21.99 4.47
C THR A 223 24.15 23.02 4.23
N GLY A 224 24.19 23.57 3.03
CA GLY A 224 25.06 24.68 2.69
C GLY A 224 24.39 25.64 1.71
N GLU A 225 24.99 26.81 1.56
CA GLU A 225 24.63 27.74 0.50
C GLU A 225 25.11 27.17 -0.83
N TRP A 226 24.22 27.16 -1.82
CA TRP A 226 24.64 26.93 -3.19
C TRP A 226 25.72 27.94 -3.55
N ARG A 227 26.84 27.43 -4.04
CA ARG A 227 27.86 28.29 -4.62
C ARG A 227 27.47 28.50 -6.06
N ASN A 228 27.11 29.73 -6.41
CA ASN A 228 26.93 30.21 -7.80
C ASN A 228 28.28 30.23 -8.55
N ASP A 229 29.00 29.11 -8.50
CA ASP A 229 30.22 28.88 -9.24
C ASP A 229 29.90 28.16 -10.57
N PRO A 230 30.79 28.28 -11.56
CA PRO A 230 30.55 27.71 -12.89
C PRO A 230 30.27 26.21 -12.89
N THR A 231 30.76 25.44 -11.91
CA THR A 231 30.58 23.99 -11.85
C THR A 231 29.12 23.65 -11.59
N ASN A 232 28.54 24.27 -10.56
CA ASN A 232 27.16 24.02 -10.15
C ASN A 232 26.15 24.50 -11.20
N ILE A 233 26.40 25.69 -11.78
CA ILE A 233 25.58 26.24 -12.87
C ILE A 233 25.67 25.35 -14.11
N THR A 234 26.87 24.90 -14.51
CA THR A 234 27.03 24.02 -15.67
C THR A 234 26.23 22.74 -15.52
N LYS A 235 26.28 22.10 -14.34
CA LYS A 235 25.52 20.88 -14.08
C LYS A 235 24.01 21.09 -14.01
N GLY A 236 23.55 22.20 -13.45
CA GLY A 236 22.14 22.57 -13.50
C GLY A 236 21.68 22.79 -14.94
N GLN A 237 22.48 23.50 -15.73
CA GLN A 237 22.22 23.74 -17.15
C GLN A 237 22.22 22.45 -17.98
N GLU A 238 23.09 21.48 -17.68
CA GLU A 238 23.08 20.15 -18.33
C GLU A 238 21.71 19.45 -18.19
N ILE A 239 21.04 19.62 -17.03
CA ILE A 239 19.69 19.07 -16.79
C ILE A 239 18.65 19.84 -17.60
N VAL A 240 18.71 21.18 -17.60
CA VAL A 240 17.80 22.05 -18.37
C VAL A 240 17.90 21.77 -19.86
N ASP A 241 19.11 21.72 -20.41
CA ASP A 241 19.36 21.46 -21.83
C ASP A 241 18.86 20.06 -22.21
N ALA A 242 19.06 19.06 -21.35
CA ALA A 242 18.56 17.71 -21.57
C ALA A 242 17.03 17.66 -21.54
N ALA A 243 16.39 18.38 -20.63
CA ALA A 243 14.93 18.48 -20.56
C ALA A 243 14.36 19.19 -21.79
N GLN A 244 14.91 20.34 -22.20
CA GLN A 244 14.47 21.04 -23.42
C GLN A 244 14.66 20.20 -24.69
N ALA A 245 15.68 19.33 -24.73
CA ALA A 245 15.94 18.47 -25.87
C ALA A 245 15.03 17.23 -25.94
N ASN A 246 14.48 16.74 -24.82
CA ASN A 246 13.82 15.43 -24.75
C ASN A 246 12.47 15.40 -24.01
N GLY A 247 12.14 16.44 -23.25
CA GLY A 247 10.99 16.50 -22.35
C GLY A 247 9.76 17.21 -22.92
N GLU A 248 9.90 17.90 -24.06
CA GLU A 248 8.77 18.60 -24.67
C GLU A 248 7.68 17.59 -25.07
N GLY A 249 6.46 17.79 -24.57
CA GLY A 249 5.33 16.88 -24.71
C GLY A 249 5.50 15.56 -23.95
N PHE A 250 6.40 15.49 -22.97
CA PHE A 250 6.58 14.28 -22.16
C PHE A 250 5.30 13.94 -21.40
N VAL A 251 4.90 12.68 -21.50
CA VAL A 251 3.74 12.08 -20.83
C VAL A 251 4.22 10.81 -20.12
N PRO A 252 4.18 10.74 -18.77
CA PRO A 252 4.67 9.59 -18.03
C PRO A 252 3.91 8.30 -18.38
N GLY A 253 4.65 7.24 -18.65
CA GLY A 253 4.15 5.88 -18.78
C GLY A 253 3.88 5.22 -17.42
N CYS A 254 3.51 3.95 -17.42
CA CYS A 254 3.20 3.25 -16.17
C CYS A 254 4.46 3.07 -15.31
N GLY A 255 4.31 3.35 -14.01
CA GLY A 255 5.41 3.37 -13.05
C GLY A 255 6.33 4.58 -13.16
N GLU A 256 6.18 5.41 -14.19
CA GLU A 256 6.83 6.71 -14.26
C GLU A 256 6.08 7.73 -13.38
N LEU A 257 6.75 8.80 -12.99
CA LEU A 257 6.26 9.80 -12.07
C LEU A 257 5.53 10.92 -12.81
N LEU A 258 4.27 11.17 -12.44
CA LEU A 258 3.55 12.40 -12.72
C LEU A 258 3.78 13.40 -11.59
N GLY A 259 4.11 14.64 -11.93
CA GLY A 259 4.15 15.74 -10.99
C GLY A 259 2.76 16.07 -10.46
N VAL A 260 2.57 15.98 -9.15
CA VAL A 260 1.41 16.48 -8.42
C VAL A 260 1.83 17.75 -7.69
N VAL A 261 1.13 18.84 -7.97
CA VAL A 261 1.40 20.16 -7.41
C VAL A 261 0.56 20.35 -6.16
N LEU A 262 1.22 20.72 -5.06
CA LEU A 262 0.61 21.11 -3.80
C LEU A 262 0.82 22.62 -3.65
N ASP A 263 -0.29 23.36 -3.66
CA ASP A 263 -0.29 24.83 -3.60
C ASP A 263 -0.94 25.33 -2.29
N PRO A 264 -0.13 25.84 -1.33
CA PRO A 264 -0.66 26.44 -0.11
C PRO A 264 -0.99 27.91 -0.37
N ALA A 265 -2.18 28.35 0.04
CA ALA A 265 -2.63 29.72 -0.21
C ALA A 265 -1.63 30.79 0.30
N GLY A 266 -1.09 31.59 -0.62
CA GLY A 266 -0.17 32.69 -0.32
C GLY A 266 1.22 32.26 0.20
N LYS A 267 1.59 31.00 -0.01
CA LYS A 267 2.85 30.40 0.43
C LYS A 267 3.50 29.63 -0.72
N GLN A 268 4.73 29.18 -0.51
CA GLN A 268 5.53 28.47 -1.52
C GLN A 268 4.86 27.16 -1.99
N PRO A 269 4.43 27.06 -3.26
CA PRO A 269 3.99 25.79 -3.83
C PRO A 269 5.14 24.78 -3.93
N ILE A 270 4.79 23.50 -3.82
CA ILE A 270 5.72 22.37 -3.96
C ILE A 270 5.15 21.34 -4.92
N MET A 271 6.02 20.50 -5.47
CA MET A 271 5.65 19.38 -6.34
C MET A 271 6.20 18.06 -5.78
N ILE A 272 5.38 17.03 -5.81
CA ILE A 272 5.77 15.64 -5.53
C ILE A 272 5.63 14.79 -6.79
N GLY A 273 6.40 13.70 -6.88
CA GLY A 273 6.21 12.69 -7.92
C GLY A 273 5.24 11.61 -7.45
N LYS A 274 4.22 11.29 -8.25
CA LYS A 274 3.32 10.17 -8.02
C LYS A 274 3.39 9.19 -9.19
N GLU A 275 3.64 7.92 -8.88
CA GLU A 275 3.68 6.87 -9.91
C GLU A 275 2.35 6.77 -10.64
N VAL A 276 2.41 6.75 -11.97
CA VAL A 276 1.26 6.55 -12.83
C VAL A 276 0.90 5.07 -12.84
N PRO A 277 -0.30 4.68 -12.38
CA PRO A 277 -0.73 3.30 -12.43
C PRO A 277 -0.93 2.86 -13.89
N ALA A 278 -0.85 1.55 -14.11
CA ALA A 278 -1.39 1.00 -15.35
C ALA A 278 -2.92 1.12 -15.29
N LYS A 279 -3.55 1.37 -16.44
CA LYS A 279 -5.00 1.19 -16.57
C LYS A 279 -5.31 -0.22 -16.15
N GLU A 280 -6.20 -0.33 -15.20
CA GLU A 280 -6.87 -1.59 -14.96
C GLU A 280 -7.53 -1.95 -16.29
N GLU A 281 -7.07 -3.03 -16.92
CA GLU A 281 -7.89 -3.63 -17.97
C GLU A 281 -9.21 -3.91 -17.28
N GLU A 282 -10.29 -3.26 -17.75
CA GLU A 282 -11.63 -3.76 -17.44
C GLU A 282 -11.55 -5.25 -17.73
N CYS A 283 -11.63 -6.07 -16.69
CA CYS A 283 -11.87 -7.48 -16.89
C CYS A 283 -13.14 -7.49 -17.73
N ASP A 284 -13.02 -7.79 -19.03
CA ASP A 284 -14.15 -8.05 -19.92
C ASP A 284 -15.06 -8.96 -19.10
N ASP A 285 -16.19 -8.42 -18.61
CA ASP A 285 -17.08 -9.04 -17.63
C ASP A 285 -17.08 -10.54 -17.85
N CYS A 286 -16.51 -11.29 -16.91
CA CYS A 286 -16.11 -12.69 -17.05
C CYS A 286 -17.04 -13.47 -17.99
N LYS A 287 -16.71 -13.51 -19.30
CA LYS A 287 -17.39 -14.41 -20.25
C LYS A 287 -16.78 -15.79 -20.08
N GLY A 288 -17.18 -16.45 -19.01
CA GLY A 288 -16.70 -17.76 -18.61
C GLY A 288 -16.95 -18.02 -17.13
N ASP A 289 -16.89 -19.29 -16.74
CA ASP A 289 -17.00 -19.69 -15.35
C ASP A 289 -15.69 -19.40 -14.59
N VAL A 290 -15.79 -18.96 -13.33
CA VAL A 290 -14.61 -18.69 -12.48
C VAL A 290 -13.89 -20.00 -12.16
N ASP A 291 -12.57 -20.05 -12.36
CA ASP A 291 -11.72 -21.23 -12.15
C ASP A 291 -10.62 -21.06 -11.09
N GLN A 292 -10.29 -19.82 -10.69
CA GLN A 292 -9.37 -19.52 -9.58
C GLN A 292 -9.88 -18.34 -8.74
N LEU A 293 -9.69 -18.42 -7.42
CA LEU A 293 -9.93 -17.31 -6.49
C LEU A 293 -8.73 -17.13 -5.57
N THR A 294 -8.30 -15.89 -5.38
CA THR A 294 -7.32 -15.48 -4.36
C THR A 294 -8.03 -14.63 -3.32
N MET A 295 -7.86 -14.98 -2.05
CA MET A 295 -8.51 -14.33 -0.92
C MET A 295 -7.50 -14.05 0.18
N LYS A 296 -7.79 -13.03 0.99
CA LYS A 296 -7.04 -12.70 2.19
C LYS A 296 -7.85 -13.05 3.44
N PHE A 297 -7.21 -13.68 4.41
CA PHE A 297 -7.85 -14.05 5.68
C PHE A 297 -7.70 -12.93 6.71
N ASP A 298 -8.70 -12.06 6.79
CA ASP A 298 -8.66 -10.86 7.65
C ASP A 298 -9.21 -11.08 9.08
N TRP A 299 -9.37 -12.33 9.54
CA TRP A 299 -9.79 -12.59 10.92
C TRP A 299 -8.65 -12.29 11.90
N HIS A 300 -8.99 -11.80 13.11
CA HIS A 300 -8.01 -11.38 14.12
C HIS A 300 -7.23 -12.53 14.79
N ARG A 301 -7.62 -13.80 14.57
CA ARG A 301 -6.98 -15.01 15.12
C ARG A 301 -6.94 -16.09 14.06
N ALA A 302 -5.98 -17.01 14.20
CA ALA A 302 -5.86 -18.13 13.30
C ALA A 302 -7.08 -19.07 13.41
N LYS A 303 -7.64 -19.47 12.26
CA LYS A 303 -8.80 -20.37 12.19
C LYS A 303 -8.64 -21.42 11.10
N ARG A 304 -9.27 -22.58 11.28
CA ARG A 304 -9.34 -23.57 10.21
C ARG A 304 -10.39 -23.16 9.20
N VAL A 305 -9.99 -22.93 7.96
CA VAL A 305 -10.88 -22.60 6.86
C VAL A 305 -11.00 -23.80 5.94
N ARG A 306 -12.25 -24.19 5.64
CA ARG A 306 -12.59 -25.22 4.67
C ARG A 306 -13.49 -24.63 3.61
N ILE A 307 -13.17 -24.88 2.35
CA ILE A 307 -13.94 -24.39 1.22
C ILE A 307 -14.38 -25.57 0.37
N TYR A 308 -15.67 -25.57 0.03
CA TYR A 308 -16.30 -26.59 -0.78
C TYR A 308 -16.95 -25.95 -2.01
N GLN A 309 -16.94 -26.67 -3.12
CA GLN A 309 -17.80 -26.37 -4.27
C GLN A 309 -18.79 -27.52 -4.48
N LYS A 310 -19.86 -27.29 -5.24
CA LYS A 310 -20.77 -28.35 -5.68
C LYS A 310 -20.09 -29.14 -6.82
N LYS A 311 -20.07 -30.46 -6.73
CA LYS A 311 -19.62 -31.33 -7.84
C LYS A 311 -20.59 -31.17 -9.01
N GLU A 312 -20.05 -30.96 -10.21
CA GLU A 312 -20.80 -30.83 -11.46
C GLU A 312 -21.88 -31.91 -11.60
N ASN A 313 -23.10 -31.51 -11.98
CA ASN A 313 -24.26 -32.40 -12.17
C ASN A 313 -24.68 -33.23 -10.94
N THR A 314 -24.29 -32.85 -9.72
CA THR A 314 -24.72 -33.52 -8.48
C THR A 314 -25.01 -32.51 -7.36
N CYS A 315 -25.67 -32.93 -6.28
CA CYS A 315 -25.83 -32.12 -5.06
C CYS A 315 -24.65 -32.23 -4.08
N TRP A 316 -23.62 -33.03 -4.37
CA TRP A 316 -22.56 -33.33 -3.40
C TRP A 316 -21.44 -32.29 -3.39
N GLY A 317 -20.92 -31.98 -2.20
CA GLY A 317 -19.75 -31.12 -2.03
C GLY A 317 -18.43 -31.80 -2.39
N ALA A 318 -17.52 -31.02 -2.96
CA ALA A 318 -16.11 -31.33 -3.13
C ALA A 318 -15.29 -30.30 -2.34
N LYS A 319 -14.48 -30.77 -1.38
CA LYS A 319 -13.57 -29.90 -0.63
C LYS A 319 -12.38 -29.51 -1.50
N VAL A 320 -12.23 -28.22 -1.74
CA VAL A 320 -11.16 -27.62 -2.56
C VAL A 320 -10.08 -26.96 -1.72
N PHE A 321 -10.38 -26.67 -0.44
CA PHE A 321 -9.43 -26.08 0.49
C PHE A 321 -9.67 -26.56 1.92
N ASP A 322 -8.59 -26.79 2.67
CA ASP A 322 -8.62 -27.20 4.08
C ASP A 322 -7.28 -26.85 4.76
N LYS A 323 -7.19 -25.69 5.41
CA LYS A 323 -5.99 -25.26 6.14
C LYS A 323 -6.35 -24.39 7.34
N VAL A 324 -5.41 -24.27 8.28
CA VAL A 324 -5.44 -23.21 9.31
C VAL A 324 -4.72 -21.99 8.74
N LEU A 325 -5.43 -20.87 8.66
CA LEU A 325 -4.93 -19.61 8.13
C LEU A 325 -4.58 -18.64 9.25
N GLN A 326 -3.50 -17.87 9.09
CA GLN A 326 -3.09 -16.81 10.01
C GLN A 326 -3.73 -15.46 9.61
N PRO A 327 -3.95 -14.53 10.57
CA PRO A 327 -4.40 -13.18 10.26
C PRO A 327 -3.54 -12.51 9.18
N GLY A 328 -4.19 -12.03 8.13
CA GLY A 328 -3.57 -11.39 6.96
C GLY A 328 -3.00 -12.36 5.91
N GLU A 329 -3.08 -13.68 6.09
CA GLU A 329 -2.59 -14.67 5.12
C GLU A 329 -3.42 -14.65 3.83
N GLU A 330 -2.73 -14.54 2.69
CA GLU A 330 -3.34 -14.71 1.37
C GLU A 330 -3.26 -16.16 0.91
N PHE A 331 -4.34 -16.64 0.30
CA PHE A 331 -4.42 -18.01 -0.20
C PHE A 331 -5.25 -18.08 -1.49
N SER A 332 -4.88 -19.03 -2.34
CA SER A 332 -5.56 -19.29 -3.61
C SER A 332 -6.23 -20.67 -3.61
N ILE A 333 -7.38 -20.74 -4.27
CA ILE A 333 -8.13 -21.96 -4.53
C ILE A 333 -8.42 -22.09 -6.03
N GLU A 334 -8.55 -23.33 -6.50
CA GLU A 334 -8.89 -23.64 -7.90
C GLU A 334 -10.17 -24.49 -7.94
N GLY A 335 -10.95 -24.29 -9.01
CA GLY A 335 -12.14 -25.07 -9.29
C GLY A 335 -11.81 -26.51 -9.70
N VAL A 336 -12.70 -27.44 -9.34
CA VAL A 336 -12.51 -28.88 -9.58
C VAL A 336 -13.57 -29.51 -10.50
N ASN A 337 -14.37 -28.71 -11.20
CA ASN A 337 -15.24 -29.21 -12.27
C ASN A 337 -14.40 -29.68 -13.48
N HIS A 338 -15.05 -30.34 -14.45
CA HIS A 338 -14.35 -30.90 -15.61
C HIS A 338 -13.63 -29.82 -16.46
N ASP A 339 -14.23 -28.65 -16.59
CA ASP A 339 -13.69 -27.44 -17.22
C ASP A 339 -12.65 -26.70 -16.35
N GLY A 340 -12.56 -27.03 -15.06
CA GLY A 340 -11.74 -26.33 -14.07
C GLY A 340 -12.49 -25.28 -13.25
N SER A 341 -13.79 -25.09 -13.45
CA SER A 341 -14.56 -24.04 -12.77
C SER A 341 -15.04 -24.44 -11.38
N PHE A 342 -15.51 -23.45 -10.61
CA PHE A 342 -16.23 -23.65 -9.35
C PHE A 342 -17.74 -23.91 -9.53
N GLY A 343 -18.28 -23.64 -10.73
CA GLY A 343 -19.73 -23.56 -10.95
C GLY A 343 -20.35 -22.33 -10.26
N LYS A 344 -21.60 -22.45 -9.82
CA LYS A 344 -22.40 -21.30 -9.36
C LYS A 344 -21.95 -20.71 -8.02
N TYR A 345 -21.51 -21.55 -7.08
CA TYR A 345 -21.18 -21.14 -5.72
C TYR A 345 -19.99 -21.90 -5.13
N VAL A 346 -19.21 -21.19 -4.29
CA VAL A 346 -18.32 -21.79 -3.28
C VAL A 346 -18.88 -21.55 -1.88
N TYR A 347 -18.64 -22.50 -0.98
CA TYR A 347 -19.18 -22.53 0.38
C TYR A 347 -18.02 -22.54 1.37
N ILE A 348 -18.02 -21.55 2.28
CA ILE A 348 -16.93 -21.32 3.22
C ILE A 348 -17.39 -21.75 4.61
N TYR A 349 -16.55 -22.56 5.24
CA TYR A 349 -16.71 -23.02 6.61
C TYR A 349 -15.52 -22.54 7.43
N ILE A 350 -15.80 -22.00 8.61
CA ILE A 350 -14.78 -21.61 9.60
C ILE A 350 -14.93 -22.56 10.78
N ASP A 351 -13.82 -23.21 11.15
CA ASP A 351 -13.79 -24.36 12.03
C ASP A 351 -14.80 -25.42 11.58
N ASN A 352 -15.87 -25.68 12.34
CA ASN A 352 -16.94 -26.63 12.03
C ASN A 352 -18.27 -25.99 11.64
N CYS A 353 -18.31 -24.66 11.48
CA CYS A 353 -19.53 -23.91 11.21
C CYS A 353 -19.56 -23.43 9.76
N TYR A 354 -20.72 -23.52 9.14
CA TYR A 354 -20.98 -22.83 7.87
C TYR A 354 -20.92 -21.32 8.13
N TYR A 355 -20.15 -20.60 7.32
CA TYR A 355 -20.00 -19.16 7.46
C TYR A 355 -20.75 -18.41 6.36
N THR A 356 -20.44 -18.69 5.09
CA THR A 356 -21.08 -18.02 3.95
C THR A 356 -20.94 -18.81 2.65
N LYS A 357 -21.60 -18.35 1.58
CA LYS A 357 -21.37 -18.78 0.20
C LYS A 357 -21.11 -17.58 -0.70
N ILE A 358 -20.25 -17.74 -1.69
CA ILE A 358 -19.95 -16.72 -2.70
C ILE A 358 -20.54 -17.18 -4.03
N LYS A 359 -21.32 -16.32 -4.70
CA LYS A 359 -21.84 -16.56 -6.05
C LYS A 359 -20.77 -16.18 -7.07
N LEU A 360 -20.49 -17.06 -8.02
CA LEU A 360 -19.36 -16.94 -8.97
C LEU A 360 -19.81 -16.88 -10.44
N THR A 361 -21.09 -16.61 -10.68
CA THR A 361 -21.63 -16.46 -12.04
C THR A 361 -21.70 -14.98 -12.40
N ALA A 362 -21.10 -14.61 -13.53
CA ALA A 362 -21.36 -13.33 -14.18
C ALA A 362 -22.84 -13.28 -14.64
N THR A 363 -23.55 -12.22 -14.29
CA THR A 363 -24.94 -11.97 -14.72
C THR A 363 -25.00 -11.29 -16.07
#